data_AF-A0A383TFD1-F1
#
_entry.id   AF-A0A383TFD1-F1
#
_cell.length_a   1.000
_cell.length_b   1.000
_cell.length_c   1.000
_cell.angle_alpha   90.00
_cell.angle_beta   90.00
_cell.angle_gamma   90.00
#
_symmetry.space_group_name_H-M   'P 1'
#
loop_
_entity.id
_entity.type
_entity.pdbx_description
1 polymer ?
#
loop_
_entity_poly.entity_id
_entity_poly.type
_entity_poly.pdbx_seq_one_letter_code
_entity_poly.pdbx_strand_id
1 'polypeptide(L)' 'MLPLLLTYLVDIIKRQRMIILALMKLVLLLTRNSRMPQLTAPDNLNYQKLKIDELPLIEKVDKLDYRLLLQTHFEKTGKV' A
#
# COMPACT_ATOMS: atom_id res chain seq x y z
N MET A 1 -27.51 -30.32 -52.13
CA MET A 1 -28.22 -29.64 -51.02
C MET A 1 -27.54 -29.89 -49.67
N LEU A 2 -27.53 -31.13 -49.15
CA LEU A 2 -26.85 -31.50 -47.89
C LEU A 2 -25.33 -31.19 -47.83
N PRO A 3 -24.52 -31.45 -48.87
CA PRO A 3 -23.08 -31.12 -48.82
C PRO A 3 -22.82 -29.61 -48.78
N LEU A 4 -23.67 -28.82 -49.44
CA LEU A 4 -23.56 -27.35 -49.45
C LEU A 4 -23.89 -26.76 -48.07
N LEU A 5 -24.90 -27.31 -47.40
CA LEU A 5 -25.24 -26.95 -46.02
C LEU A 5 -24.07 -27.24 -45.06
N LEU A 6 -23.46 -28.42 -45.20
CA LEU A 6 -22.33 -28.84 -44.37
C LEU A 6 -21.13 -27.90 -44.54
N THR A 7 -20.79 -27.54 -45.78
CA THR A 7 -19.71 -26.57 -46.05
C THR A 7 -19.99 -25.20 -45.44
N TYR A 8 -21.24 -24.75 -45.49
CA TYR A 8 -21.63 -23.46 -44.95
C TYR A 8 -21.52 -23.43 -43.42
N LEU A 9 -21.96 -24.49 -42.76
CA LEU A 9 -21.83 -24.67 -41.31
C LEU A 9 -20.37 -24.70 -40.86
N VAL A 10 -19.52 -25.44 -41.59
CA VAL A 10 -18.08 -25.49 -41.31
C VAL A 10 -17.43 -24.10 -41.43
N ASP A 11 -17.81 -23.32 -42.43
CA ASP A 11 -17.28 -21.97 -42.60
C ASP A 11 -17.78 -21.00 -41.53
N ILE A 12 -19.02 -21.14 -41.05
CA ILE A 12 -19.53 -20.39 -39.90
C ILE A 12 -18.72 -20.71 -38.65
N ILE A 13 -18.48 -21.99 -38.37
CA ILE A 13 -17.68 -22.43 -37.21
C ILE A 13 -16.25 -21.86 -37.28
N LYS A 14 -15.63 -21.89 -38.47
CA LYS A 14 -14.29 -21.30 -38.68
C LYS A 14 -14.28 -19.79 -38.40
N ARG A 15 -15.29 -19.05 -38.89
CA ARG A 15 -15.43 -17.60 -38.63
C ARG A 15 -15.65 -17.31 -37.15
N GLN A 16 -16.51 -18.06 -36.48
CA GLN A 16 -16.76 -17.92 -35.04
C GLN A 16 -15.49 -18.16 -34.22
N ARG A 17 -14.71 -19.19 -34.56
CA ARG A 17 -13.41 -19.46 -33.92
C ARG A 17 -12.44 -18.27 -34.04
N MET A 18 -12.37 -17.64 -35.21
CA MET A 18 -11.52 -16.44 -35.41
C MET A 18 -11.97 -15.27 -34.53
N ILE A 19 -13.28 -15.03 -34.43
CA ILE A 19 -13.84 -13.96 -33.59
C ILE A 19 -13.54 -14.23 -32.12
N ILE A 20 -13.74 -15.46 -31.64
CA ILE A 20 -13.45 -15.84 -30.25
C ILE A 20 -11.97 -15.60 -29.92
N LEU A 21 -11.05 -16.00 -30.79
CA LEU A 21 -9.62 -15.78 -30.58
C LEU A 21 -9.25 -14.29 -30.56
N ALA A 22 -9.88 -13.48 -31.41
CA ALA A 22 -9.67 -12.03 -31.41
C ALA A 22 -10.17 -11.39 -30.11
N LEU A 23 -11.36 -11.77 -29.64
CA LEU A 23 -11.92 -11.30 -28.37
C LEU A 23 -11.06 -11.72 -27.17
N MET A 24 -10.59 -12.97 -27.13
CA MET A 24 -9.68 -13.43 -26.07
C MET A 24 -8.38 -12.61 -26.04
N LYS A 25 -7.78 -12.33 -27.20
CA LYS A 25 -6.60 -11.46 -27.28
C LYS A 25 -6.89 -10.05 -26.79
N LEU A 26 -8.05 -9.50 -27.13
CA LEU A 26 -8.48 -8.18 -26.68
C LEU A 26 -8.63 -8.14 -25.16
N VAL A 27 -9.28 -9.14 -24.55
CA VAL A 27 -9.41 -9.25 -23.09
C VAL A 27 -8.04 -9.38 -22.41
N LEU A 28 -7.13 -10.18 -22.96
CA LEU A 28 -5.76 -10.31 -22.44
C LEU A 28 -5.00 -8.98 -22.51
N LEU A 29 -5.15 -8.24 -23.62
CA LEU A 29 -4.53 -6.93 -23.78
C LEU A 29 -5.12 -5.92 -22.80
N LEU A 30 -6.44 -5.95 -22.60
CA LEU A 30 -7.13 -5.08 -21.65
C LEU A 30 -6.71 -5.37 -20.21
N THR A 31 -6.55 -6.64 -19.83
CA THR A 31 -6.06 -7.03 -18.48
C THR A 31 -4.58 -6.69 -18.25
N ARG A 32 -3.75 -6.75 -19.30
CA ARG A 32 -2.35 -6.29 -19.22
C ARG A 32 -2.23 -4.77 -19.13
N ASN A 33 -3.06 -4.04 -19.87
CA ASN A 33 -3.00 -2.58 -19.96
C ASN A 33 -3.91 -1.88 -18.94
N SER A 34 -4.81 -2.62 -18.29
CA SER A 34 -5.59 -2.10 -17.19
C SER A 34 -4.62 -1.79 -16.06
N ARG A 35 -4.55 -0.52 -15.69
CA ARG A 35 -4.01 -0.05 -14.40
C ARG A 35 -4.89 -0.50 -13.22
N MET A 36 -5.54 -1.65 -13.35
CA MET A 36 -6.26 -2.24 -12.24
C MET A 36 -5.19 -2.50 -11.18
N PRO A 37 -5.26 -1.84 -10.02
CA PRO A 37 -4.29 -2.11 -8.97
C PRO A 37 -4.34 -3.61 -8.73
N GLN A 38 -3.17 -4.24 -8.70
CA GLN A 38 -3.10 -5.60 -8.19
C GLN A 38 -3.80 -5.57 -6.82
N LEU A 39 -4.63 -6.57 -6.54
CA LEU A 39 -5.17 -6.79 -5.21
C LEU A 39 -3.99 -7.15 -4.29
N THR A 40 -3.07 -6.22 -4.06
CA THR A 40 -2.22 -6.25 -2.88
C THR A 40 -3.20 -6.25 -1.74
N ALA A 41 -3.11 -7.32 -0.95
CA ALA A 41 -3.88 -7.48 0.25
C ALA A 41 -3.87 -6.14 1.01
N PRO A 42 -5.04 -5.63 1.45
CA PRO A 42 -5.20 -4.25 1.94
C PRO A 42 -4.21 -3.89 3.07
N ASP A 43 -3.74 -4.92 3.78
CA ASP A 43 -2.71 -4.97 4.81
C ASP A 43 -1.28 -4.58 4.34
N ASN A 44 -0.98 -4.59 3.05
CA ASN A 44 0.35 -4.22 2.53
C ASN A 44 0.43 -2.77 2.00
N LEU A 45 -0.62 -1.97 2.22
CA LEU A 45 -0.66 -0.59 1.77
C LEU A 45 0.06 0.31 2.79
N ASN A 46 1.18 0.91 2.36
CA ASN A 46 2.09 1.68 3.22
C ASN A 46 1.40 2.86 3.95
N TYR A 47 0.28 3.35 3.42
CA TYR A 47 -0.51 4.44 4.01
C TYR A 47 -1.41 4.01 5.17
N GLN A 48 -1.64 2.71 5.38
CA GLN A 48 -2.38 2.19 6.55
C GLN A 48 -1.48 1.99 7.78
N LYS A 49 -0.16 2.09 7.63
CA LYS A 49 0.73 2.10 8.78
C LYS A 49 0.49 3.39 9.54
N LEU A 50 -0.17 3.29 10.69
CA LEU A 50 -0.19 4.34 11.69
C LEU A 50 1.26 4.71 11.97
N LYS A 51 1.73 5.83 11.41
CA LYS A 51 2.98 6.43 11.86
C LYS A 51 2.73 6.83 13.30
N ILE A 52 3.31 6.07 14.21
CA ILE A 52 3.42 6.48 15.61
C ILE A 52 4.26 7.75 15.52
N ASP A 53 3.66 8.91 15.77
CA ASP A 53 4.44 10.13 15.99
C ASP A 53 5.43 9.81 17.10
N GLU A 54 6.71 10.09 16.87
CA GLU A 54 7.69 9.96 17.93
C GLU A 54 7.23 10.85 19.07
N LEU A 55 6.92 10.22 20.22
CA LEU A 55 6.53 10.95 21.42
C LEU A 55 7.58 12.04 21.64
N PRO A 56 7.16 13.29 21.94
CA PRO A 56 8.13 14.33 22.22
C PRO A 56 9.07 13.82 23.31
N LEU A 57 10.37 13.97 23.10
CA LEU A 57 11.37 13.66 24.11
C LEU A 57 11.10 14.58 25.30
N ILE A 58 10.31 14.10 26.26
CA ILE A 58 10.13 14.77 27.53
C ILE A 58 11.48 14.60 28.23
N GLU A 59 12.33 15.61 28.15
CA GLU A 59 13.53 15.69 28.98
C GLU A 59 13.06 15.51 30.43
N LYS A 60 13.44 14.39 31.03
CA LYS A 60 13.20 14.14 32.45
C LYS A 60 14.06 15.13 33.20
N VAL A 61 13.48 16.26 33.57
CA VAL A 61 14.15 17.21 34.45
C VAL A 61 14.41 16.50 35.76
N ASP A 62 15.68 16.37 36.13
CA ASP A 62 16.07 15.79 37.40
C ASP A 62 15.39 16.55 38.53
N LYS A 63 14.78 15.82 39.46
CA LYS A 63 14.16 16.43 40.64
C LYS A 63 15.27 17.00 41.52
N LEU A 64 15.52 18.29 41.38
CA LEU A 64 16.48 19.01 42.22
C LEU A 64 15.89 19.21 43.62
N ASP A 65 16.60 18.74 44.65
CA ASP A 65 16.25 19.00 46.04
C ASP A 65 16.62 20.45 46.39
N TYR A 66 15.62 21.25 46.74
CA TYR A 66 15.78 22.67 47.07
C TYR A 66 16.71 22.87 48.27
N ARG A 67 16.78 21.91 49.21
CA ARG A 67 17.64 22.00 50.40
C ARG A 67 19.11 21.92 50.02
N LEU A 68 19.45 21.03 49.09
CA LEU A 68 20.79 20.86 48.56
C LEU A 68 21.23 22.13 47.80
N LEU A 69 20.33 22.70 46.99
CA LEU A 69 20.60 23.95 46.27
C LEU A 69 20.87 25.12 47.22
N LEU A 70 20.08 25.23 48.29
CA LEU A 70 20.24 26.27 49.30
C LEU A 70 21.59 26.16 50.01
N GLN A 71 21.95 24.94 50.44
CA GLN A 71 23.22 24.66 51.09
C GLN A 71 24.39 25.00 50.17
N THR A 72 24.35 24.54 48.91
CA THR A 72 25.39 24.81 47.92
C THR A 72 25.54 26.32 47.66
N HIS A 73 24.43 27.06 47.68
CA HIS A 73 24.44 28.51 47.52
C HIS A 73 25.07 29.21 48.73
N PHE A 74 24.76 28.79 49.96
CA PHE A 74 25.36 29.36 51.16
C PHE A 74 26.86 29.05 51.27
N GLU A 75 27.28 27.84 50.94
CA GLU A 75 28.70 27.44 50.86
C GLU A 75 29.47 28.28 49.84
N LYS A 76 28.88 28.57 48.67
CA LYS A 76 29.51 29.39 47.63
C LYS A 76 29.52 30.89 47.95
N THR A 77 28.50 31.39 48.64
CA THR A 77 28.34 32.83 48.91
C THR A 77 28.95 33.25 50.26
N GLY A 78 29.38 32.27 51.08
CA GLY A 78 30.00 32.51 52.39
C GLY A 78 29.05 33.16 53.40
N LYS A 79 27.75 33.14 53.13
CA LYS A 79 26.72 33.68 54.03
C LYS A 79 26.07 32.51 54.75
N VAL A 80 26.44 32.34 56.01
CA VAL A 80 25.70 31.53 56.99
C VAL A 80 24.62 32.41 57.61
#